data_AF-A0A7R9WQD8-F1
#
_entry.id   AF-A0A7R9WQD8-F1
#
_cell.length_a   1.000
_cell.length_b   1.000
_cell.length_c   1.000
_cell.angle_alpha   90.00
_cell.angle_beta   90.00
_cell.angle_gamma   90.00
#
_symmetry.space_group_name_H-M   'P 1'
#
loop_
_entity.id
_entity.type
_entity.pdbx_description
1 polymer ?
#
loop_
_entity_poly.entity_id
_entity_poly.type
_entity_poly.pdbx_seq_one_letter_code
_entity_poly.pdbx_strand_id
1 'polypeptide(L)'
;VWALCNGLPQVMALYGGPLIVVNAWLVLYTWLQHTDTDVPHFSQDQEYNFVKGALHTIDRPYDKLDPWGLIDFLHHKIGTTHVAHHFDSTIPHYKAQAATDAIQENFPEFYLHDPTPIPQAFWRICKGCTGIEKRGDRWIWNNEGYEKLL
;
A
#
# COMPACT_ATOMS: atom_id res chain seq x y z
N VAL A 1 22.38 -28.56 -7.92
CA VAL A 1 23.77 -28.79 -8.38
C VAL A 1 24.55 -27.48 -8.50
N TRP A 2 24.11 -26.48 -9.28
CA TRP A 2 24.84 -25.20 -9.42
C TRP A 2 25.12 -24.45 -8.10
N ALA A 3 24.12 -24.31 -7.22
CA ALA A 3 24.27 -23.61 -5.94
C ALA A 3 25.18 -24.35 -4.93
N LEU A 4 25.41 -25.65 -5.10
CA LEU A 4 26.37 -26.42 -4.30
C LEU A 4 27.80 -26.26 -4.85
N CYS A 5 27.93 -25.90 -6.13
CA CYS A 5 29.20 -25.65 -6.80
C CYS A 5 29.64 -24.17 -6.73
N ASN A 6 28.77 -23.27 -6.26
CA ASN A 6 29.04 -21.84 -6.11
C ASN A 6 28.91 -21.44 -4.63
N GLY A 7 29.81 -20.59 -4.14
CA GLY A 7 29.83 -20.20 -2.73
C GLY A 7 28.58 -19.42 -2.31
N LEU A 8 28.35 -19.35 -1.00
CA LEU A 8 27.27 -18.57 -0.40
C LEU A 8 27.22 -17.11 -0.92
N PRO A 9 28.34 -16.37 -1.10
CA PRO A 9 28.28 -15.01 -1.62
C PRO A 9 27.65 -14.91 -3.02
N GLN A 10 27.99 -15.83 -3.93
CA GLN A 10 27.44 -15.85 -5.28
C GLN A 10 25.96 -16.21 -5.30
N VAL A 11 25.55 -17.19 -4.48
CA VAL A 11 24.14 -17.56 -4.33
C VAL A 11 23.33 -16.40 -3.74
N MET A 12 23.87 -15.72 -2.73
CA MET A 12 23.23 -14.54 -2.15
C MET A 12 23.16 -13.39 -3.15
N ALA A 13 24.21 -13.10 -3.92
CA ALA A 13 24.20 -12.00 -4.88
C ALA A 13 23.17 -12.20 -6.00
N LEU A 14 23.01 -13.44 -6.50
CA LEU A 14 22.14 -13.72 -7.65
C LEU A 14 20.71 -14.09 -7.28
N TYR A 15 20.49 -14.65 -6.08
CA TYR A 15 19.17 -15.14 -5.67
C TYR A 15 18.72 -14.51 -4.36
N GLY A 16 19.52 -14.64 -3.29
CA GLY A 16 19.09 -14.24 -1.94
C GLY A 16 18.81 -12.74 -1.81
N GLY A 17 19.76 -11.90 -2.25
CA GLY A 17 19.66 -10.44 -2.23
C GLY A 17 18.48 -9.93 -3.06
N PRO A 18 18.37 -10.28 -4.36
CA PRO A 18 17.22 -9.89 -5.16
C PRO A 18 15.88 -10.35 -4.56
N LEU A 19 15.81 -11.58 -4.06
CA LEU A 19 14.60 -12.11 -3.43
C LEU A 19 14.22 -11.29 -2.19
N ILE A 20 15.16 -11.02 -1.29
CA ILE A 20 14.93 -10.25 -0.07
C ILE A 20 14.49 -8.83 -0.42
N VAL A 21 15.18 -8.15 -1.33
CA VAL A 21 14.87 -6.76 -1.70
C VAL A 21 13.48 -6.65 -2.32
N VAL A 22 13.17 -7.51 -3.30
CA VAL A 22 11.86 -7.49 -3.98
C VAL A 22 10.73 -7.81 -2.99
N ASN A 23 10.88 -8.83 -2.14
CA ASN A 23 9.84 -9.19 -1.19
C ASN A 23 9.71 -8.17 -0.05
N ALA A 24 10.81 -7.62 0.46
CA ALA A 24 10.76 -6.59 1.49
C ALA A 24 10.03 -5.35 0.96
N TRP A 25 10.32 -4.92 -0.27
CA TRP A 25 9.63 -3.79 -0.89
C TRP A 25 8.16 -4.10 -1.16
N LEU A 26 7.86 -5.25 -1.76
CA LEU A 26 6.49 -5.67 -2.07
C LEU A 26 5.63 -5.71 -0.81
N VAL A 27 6.11 -6.38 0.26
CA VAL A 27 5.38 -6.48 1.53
C VAL A 27 5.22 -5.11 2.18
N LEU A 28 6.31 -4.33 2.28
CA LEU A 28 6.27 -3.01 2.89
C LEU A 28 5.23 -2.13 2.20
N TYR A 29 5.34 -2.00 0.88
CA TYR A 29 4.55 -1.01 0.16
C TYR A 29 3.07 -1.42 0.04
N THR A 30 2.80 -2.70 -0.29
CA THR A 30 1.42 -3.20 -0.31
C THR A 30 0.77 -3.09 1.06
N TRP A 31 1.50 -3.36 2.15
CA TRP A 31 0.97 -3.16 3.49
C TRP A 31 0.54 -1.70 3.74
N LEU A 32 1.36 -0.72 3.37
CA LEU A 32 1.00 0.69 3.48
C LEU A 32 -0.23 1.04 2.63
N GLN A 33 -0.33 0.51 1.42
CA GLN A 33 -1.47 0.77 0.53
C GLN A 33 -2.79 0.13 1.00
N HIS A 34 -2.73 -0.78 1.97
CA HIS A 34 -3.88 -1.52 2.51
C HIS A 34 -4.13 -1.27 3.99
N THR A 35 -3.32 -0.43 4.63
CA THR A 35 -3.43 -0.18 6.07
C THR A 35 -3.07 1.26 6.36
N ASP A 36 -3.98 1.94 7.05
CA ASP A 36 -3.66 3.13 7.82
C ASP A 36 -4.60 3.19 9.03
N THR A 37 -4.25 4.07 9.96
CA THR A 37 -4.90 4.32 11.24
C THR A 37 -6.37 4.74 11.14
N ASP A 38 -6.78 5.29 10.01
CA ASP A 38 -8.14 5.77 9.71
C ASP A 38 -8.90 4.89 8.71
N VAL A 39 -8.30 3.81 8.20
CA VAL A 39 -8.96 2.86 7.28
C VAL A 39 -9.81 1.85 8.07
N PRO A 40 -11.15 1.86 7.91
CA PRO A 40 -12.03 0.94 8.63
C PRO A 40 -11.91 -0.50 8.10
N HIS A 41 -12.15 -1.46 8.99
CA HIS A 41 -12.23 -2.88 8.65
C HIS A 41 -13.68 -3.36 8.81
N PHE A 42 -14.21 -3.99 7.75
CA PHE A 42 -15.59 -4.45 7.69
C PHE A 42 -15.70 -5.91 8.15
N SER A 43 -16.74 -6.22 8.92
CA SER A 43 -17.09 -7.62 9.23
C SER A 43 -17.64 -8.33 8.00
N GLN A 44 -17.50 -9.65 7.94
CA GLN A 44 -18.02 -10.47 6.82
C GLN A 44 -19.54 -10.34 6.67
N ASP A 45 -20.23 -10.01 7.76
CA ASP A 45 -21.60 -10.45 7.95
C ASP A 45 -22.58 -9.61 7.12
N GLN A 46 -22.37 -8.30 6.93
CA GLN A 46 -23.28 -7.44 6.13
C GLN A 46 -22.66 -6.16 5.52
N GLU A 47 -21.40 -5.81 5.77
CA GLU A 47 -20.87 -4.48 5.39
C GLU A 47 -19.92 -4.48 4.19
N TYR A 48 -19.25 -5.60 3.89
CA TYR A 48 -18.24 -5.68 2.82
C TYR A 48 -18.86 -5.92 1.44
N ASN A 49 -18.30 -5.25 0.43
CA ASN A 49 -18.41 -5.66 -0.98
C ASN A 49 -17.12 -5.29 -1.73
N PHE A 50 -16.96 -5.80 -2.95
CA PHE A 50 -15.75 -5.59 -3.75
C PHE A 50 -15.41 -4.10 -3.95
N VAL A 51 -16.41 -3.27 -4.31
CA VAL A 51 -16.22 -1.84 -4.57
C VAL A 51 -15.77 -1.10 -3.31
N LYS A 52 -16.37 -1.40 -2.16
CA LYS A 52 -15.92 -0.87 -0.87
C LYS A 52 -14.50 -1.30 -0.58
N GLY A 53 -14.16 -2.56 -0.80
CA GLY A 53 -12.80 -3.07 -0.65
C GLY A 53 -11.78 -2.28 -1.48
N ALA A 54 -12.07 -2.07 -2.77
CA ALA A 54 -11.21 -1.30 -3.68
C ALA A 54 -11.02 0.15 -3.23
N LEU A 55 -12.10 0.83 -2.85
CA LEU A 55 -12.07 2.22 -2.36
C LEU A 55 -11.38 2.38 -0.99
N HIS A 56 -11.22 1.30 -0.21
CA HIS A 56 -10.52 1.31 1.07
C HIS A 56 -9.03 0.96 0.94
N THR A 57 -8.51 0.94 -0.29
CA THR A 57 -7.08 0.97 -0.55
C THR A 57 -6.63 2.41 -0.72
N ILE A 58 -5.33 2.65 -0.59
CA ILE A 58 -4.78 4.01 -0.47
C ILE A 58 -3.76 4.23 -1.59
N ASP A 59 -3.94 5.31 -2.36
CA ASP A 59 -2.91 5.79 -3.26
C ASP A 59 -1.85 6.57 -2.46
N ARG A 60 -0.59 6.16 -2.58
CA ARG A 60 0.57 6.69 -1.84
C ARG A 60 1.71 7.12 -2.79
N PRO A 61 1.64 8.31 -3.41
CA PRO A 61 2.66 8.76 -4.36
C PRO A 61 4.08 8.76 -3.76
N TYR A 62 5.07 8.41 -4.58
CA TYR A 62 6.47 8.39 -4.16
C TYR A 62 7.14 9.76 -4.16
N ASP A 63 6.48 10.81 -4.67
CA ASP A 63 7.07 12.09 -5.08
C ASP A 63 8.03 12.71 -4.07
N LYS A 64 7.75 12.59 -2.76
CA LYS A 64 8.61 13.13 -1.70
C LYS A 64 9.90 12.32 -1.48
N LEU A 65 9.86 11.01 -1.72
CA LEU A 65 10.99 10.10 -1.62
C LEU A 65 11.70 9.92 -2.98
N ASP A 66 11.01 10.21 -4.08
CA ASP A 66 11.44 9.98 -5.45
C ASP A 66 11.42 11.28 -6.29
N PRO A 67 12.26 12.28 -5.95
CA PRO A 67 12.27 13.57 -6.65
C PRO A 67 12.67 13.46 -8.13
N TRP A 68 13.19 12.31 -8.56
CA TRP A 68 13.61 12.03 -9.93
C TRP A 68 12.66 11.10 -10.68
N GLY A 69 11.58 10.62 -10.04
CA GLY A 69 10.59 9.73 -10.65
C GLY A 69 11.12 8.33 -11.02
N LEU A 70 12.26 7.90 -10.47
CA LEU A 70 12.88 6.62 -10.80
C LEU A 70 12.12 5.45 -10.17
N ILE A 71 11.74 5.59 -8.90
CA ILE A 71 10.98 4.58 -8.17
C ILE A 71 9.59 4.46 -8.80
N ASP A 72 8.96 5.59 -9.12
CA ASP A 72 7.64 5.65 -9.75
C ASP A 72 7.65 5.00 -11.14
N PHE A 73 8.70 5.27 -11.93
CA PHE A 73 8.89 4.64 -13.23
C PHE A 73 9.06 3.12 -13.14
N LEU A 74 9.93 2.65 -12.24
CA LEU A 74 10.20 1.21 -12.07
C LEU A 74 8.99 0.44 -11.52
N HIS A 75 8.13 1.11 -10.75
CA HIS A 75 6.89 0.53 -10.22
C HIS A 75 5.66 0.85 -11.06
N HIS A 76 5.82 1.38 -12.26
CA HIS A 76 4.71 1.68 -13.18
C HIS A 76 3.62 2.55 -12.55
N LYS A 77 4.00 3.49 -11.69
CA LYS A 77 3.08 4.38 -10.98
C LYS A 77 2.07 3.70 -10.08
N ILE A 78 2.32 2.45 -9.67
CA ILE A 78 1.39 1.71 -8.82
C ILE A 78 1.06 2.46 -7.53
N GLY A 79 1.93 3.35 -7.09
CA GLY A 79 1.67 4.18 -5.93
C GLY A 79 0.57 5.22 -6.11
N THR A 80 0.43 5.80 -7.29
CA THR A 80 -0.64 6.78 -7.59
C THR A 80 -1.86 6.14 -8.24
N THR A 81 -1.81 4.82 -8.51
CA THR A 81 -2.88 4.11 -9.24
C THR A 81 -3.28 2.80 -8.60
N HIS A 82 -3.04 2.64 -7.30
CA HIS A 82 -3.33 1.41 -6.57
C HIS A 82 -4.83 1.18 -6.43
N VAL A 83 -5.60 2.24 -6.14
CA VAL A 83 -7.05 2.15 -6.05
C VAL A 83 -7.62 1.68 -7.38
N ALA A 84 -7.16 2.25 -8.50
CA ALA A 84 -7.55 1.83 -9.84
C ALA A 84 -7.17 0.36 -10.13
N HIS A 85 -6.00 -0.09 -9.67
CA HIS A 85 -5.58 -1.49 -9.77
C HIS A 85 -6.50 -2.44 -9.00
N HIS A 86 -7.05 -2.03 -7.85
CA HIS A 86 -8.02 -2.83 -7.11
C HIS A 86 -9.41 -2.84 -7.74
N PHE A 87 -9.80 -1.77 -8.43
CA PHE A 87 -11.02 -1.78 -9.23
C PHE A 87 -10.91 -2.75 -10.41
N ASP A 88 -9.82 -2.67 -11.15
CA ASP A 88 -9.54 -3.56 -12.27
C ASP A 88 -8.03 -3.63 -12.56
N SER A 89 -7.42 -4.73 -12.15
CA SER A 89 -5.98 -4.98 -12.35
C SER A 89 -5.62 -5.28 -13.80
N THR A 90 -6.60 -5.45 -14.70
CA THR A 90 -6.37 -5.63 -16.15
C THR A 90 -6.15 -4.30 -16.87
N ILE A 91 -6.45 -3.16 -16.23
CA ILE A 91 -6.14 -1.83 -16.77
C ILE A 91 -4.62 -1.71 -16.91
N PRO A 92 -4.09 -1.43 -18.11
CA PRO A 92 -2.67 -1.30 -18.28
C PRO A 92 -2.16 -0.04 -17.57
N HIS A 93 -0.94 -0.10 -17.01
CA HIS A 93 -0.38 0.99 -16.21
C HIS A 93 -0.36 2.37 -16.92
N TYR A 94 -0.22 2.41 -18.25
CA TYR A 94 -0.25 3.65 -19.04
C TYR A 94 -1.67 4.26 -19.22
N LYS A 95 -2.72 3.54 -18.78
CA LYS A 95 -4.11 4.03 -18.66
C LYS A 95 -4.59 4.12 -17.22
N ALA A 96 -3.87 3.54 -16.27
CA ALA A 96 -4.25 3.51 -14.86
C ALA A 96 -4.45 4.91 -14.28
N GLN A 97 -3.63 5.91 -14.69
CA GLN A 97 -3.83 7.29 -14.27
C GLN A 97 -5.19 7.86 -14.68
N ALA A 98 -5.64 7.63 -15.91
CA ALA A 98 -6.94 8.11 -16.36
C ALA A 98 -8.09 7.46 -15.57
N ALA A 99 -7.93 6.21 -15.15
CA ALA A 99 -8.88 5.53 -14.27
C ALA A 99 -8.85 6.12 -12.85
N THR A 100 -7.66 6.38 -12.30
CA THR A 100 -7.51 7.08 -11.02
C THR A 100 -8.19 8.44 -11.04
N ASP A 101 -7.93 9.26 -12.06
CA ASP A 101 -8.50 10.60 -12.19
C ASP A 101 -10.04 10.54 -12.21
N ALA A 102 -10.61 9.57 -12.95
CA ALA A 102 -12.05 9.36 -12.99
C ALA A 102 -12.61 8.90 -11.62
N ILE A 103 -11.90 8.05 -10.89
CA ILE A 103 -12.31 7.62 -9.54
C ILE A 103 -12.30 8.82 -8.58
N GLN A 104 -11.23 9.62 -8.60
CA GLN A 104 -11.11 10.83 -7.78
C GLN A 104 -12.23 11.84 -8.06
N GLU A 105 -12.55 12.07 -9.33
CA GLU A 105 -13.59 13.01 -9.76
C GLU A 105 -14.99 12.55 -9.33
N ASN A 106 -15.30 11.26 -9.46
CA ASN A 106 -16.65 10.73 -9.25
C ASN A 106 -16.92 10.28 -7.82
N PHE A 107 -15.89 9.97 -7.03
CA PHE A 107 -16.01 9.45 -5.66
C PHE A 107 -15.04 10.14 -4.67
N PRO A 108 -14.98 11.49 -4.63
CA PRO A 108 -13.99 12.21 -3.83
C PRO A 108 -14.12 11.95 -2.33
N GLU A 109 -15.33 11.67 -1.82
CA GLU A 109 -15.55 11.37 -0.41
C GLU A 109 -15.05 9.99 0.04
N PHE A 110 -14.82 9.07 -0.89
CA PHE A 110 -14.36 7.71 -0.61
C PHE A 110 -12.90 7.48 -1.04
N TYR A 111 -12.34 8.35 -1.87
CA TYR A 111 -10.99 8.20 -2.38
C TYR A 111 -9.96 8.46 -1.27
N LEU A 112 -9.15 7.45 -0.95
CA LEU A 112 -8.11 7.54 0.06
C LEU A 112 -6.75 7.82 -0.58
N HIS A 113 -6.09 8.88 -0.09
CA HIS A 113 -4.81 9.34 -0.59
C HIS A 113 -3.89 9.78 0.55
N ASP A 114 -2.66 9.27 0.56
CA ASP A 114 -1.66 9.68 1.56
C ASP A 114 -0.26 9.89 0.94
N PRO A 115 0.18 11.15 0.76
CA PRO A 115 1.51 11.47 0.24
C PRO A 115 2.60 11.48 1.33
N THR A 116 2.37 10.90 2.50
CA THR A 116 3.39 10.78 3.56
C THR A 116 4.54 9.89 3.08
N PRO A 117 5.82 10.29 3.23
CA PRO A 117 6.91 9.46 2.74
C PRO A 117 6.99 8.12 3.50
N ILE A 118 7.45 7.09 2.80
CA ILE A 118 7.38 5.68 3.24
C ILE A 118 7.89 5.47 4.67
N PRO A 119 9.06 5.99 5.09
CA PRO A 119 9.56 5.75 6.45
C PRO A 119 8.64 6.31 7.53
N GLN A 120 8.03 7.48 7.31
CA GLN A 120 7.11 8.09 8.27
C GLN A 120 5.79 7.31 8.33
N ALA A 121 5.21 6.97 7.17
CA ALA A 121 3.98 6.18 7.10
C ALA A 121 4.17 4.80 7.76
N PHE A 122 5.27 4.11 7.44
CA PHE A 122 5.63 2.85 8.07
C PHE A 122 5.71 2.95 9.58
N TRP A 123 6.40 3.97 10.10
CA TRP A 123 6.49 4.17 11.54
C TRP A 123 5.12 4.44 12.19
N ARG A 124 4.30 5.30 11.59
CA ARG A 124 2.93 5.58 12.06
C ARG A 124 2.11 4.30 12.14
N ILE A 125 2.09 3.51 11.07
CA ILE A 125 1.27 2.30 10.97
C ILE A 125 1.77 1.20 11.91
N CYS A 126 3.09 0.97 12.00
CA CYS A 126 3.66 0.02 12.97
C CYS A 126 3.29 0.35 14.42
N LYS A 127 3.06 1.62 14.73
CA LYS A 127 2.75 2.09 16.09
C LYS A 127 1.25 2.20 16.36
N GLY A 128 0.47 2.71 15.41
CA GLY A 128 -0.96 2.98 15.55
C GLY A 128 -1.85 1.76 15.22
N CYS A 129 -1.44 0.89 14.29
CA CYS A 129 -2.27 -0.23 13.85
C CYS A 129 -1.95 -1.53 14.62
N THR A 130 -1.92 -1.46 15.97
CA THR A 130 -1.52 -2.61 16.82
C THR A 130 -2.68 -3.29 17.54
N GLY A 131 -3.78 -2.57 17.75
CA GLY A 131 -5.00 -3.10 18.37
C GLY A 131 -6.23 -2.55 17.69
N ILE A 132 -7.34 -3.29 17.75
CA ILE A 132 -8.64 -2.85 17.24
C ILE A 132 -9.61 -2.63 18.39
N GLU A 133 -10.50 -1.67 18.22
CA GLU A 133 -11.64 -1.47 19.10
C GLU A 133 -12.94 -1.42 18.29
N LYS A 134 -14.03 -1.87 18.92
CA LYS A 134 -15.35 -1.84 18.30
C LYS A 134 -16.01 -0.49 18.58
N ARG A 135 -16.28 0.29 17.53
CA ARG A 135 -17.06 1.54 17.61
C ARG A 135 -18.35 1.40 16.82
N GLY A 136 -19.46 1.16 17.52
CA GLY A 136 -20.73 0.81 16.88
C GLY A 136 -20.64 -0.56 16.22
N ASP A 137 -20.94 -0.64 14.92
CA ASP A 137 -20.88 -1.89 14.14
C ASP A 137 -19.54 -2.13 13.42
N ARG A 138 -18.58 -1.20 13.56
CA ARG A 138 -17.28 -1.26 12.86
C ARG A 138 -16.12 -1.54 13.81
N TRP A 139 -15.07 -2.15 13.26
CA TRP A 139 -13.77 -2.29 13.91
C TRP A 139 -12.81 -1.24 13.36
N ILE A 140 -12.20 -0.48 14.25
CA ILE A 140 -11.21 0.55 13.90
C ILE A 140 -9.93 0.34 14.70
N TRP A 141 -8.82 0.93 14.24
CA TRP A 141 -7.57 0.93 14.98
C TRP A 141 -7.69 1.73 16.27
N ASN A 142 -7.20 1.15 17.37
CA ASN A 142 -7.00 1.85 18.62
C ASN A 142 -5.69 2.64 18.55
N ASN A 143 -5.81 3.95 18.35
CA ASN A 143 -4.69 4.88 18.24
C ASN A 143 -4.46 5.70 19.53
N GLU A 144 -5.01 5.28 20.68
CA GLU A 144 -4.87 6.02 21.94
C GLU A 144 -3.38 6.18 22.31
N GLY A 145 -2.94 7.43 22.52
CA GLY A 145 -1.55 7.78 22.83
C GLY A 145 -0.63 7.91 21.61
N TYR A 146 -1.14 7.79 20.39
CA TYR A 146 -0.41 7.95 19.14
C TYR A 146 -0.89 9.15 18.31
N GLU A 147 -1.65 10.07 18.90
CA GLU A 147 -2.27 11.21 18.20
C GLU A 147 -1.24 12.15 17.55
N LYS A 148 0.00 12.17 18.08
CA LYS A 148 1.10 12.97 17.51
C LYS A 148 1.72 12.37 16.25
N LEU A 149 1.40 11.11 15.94
CA LEU A 149 1.86 10.41 14.74
C LEU A 149 0.82 10.49 13.61
N LEU A 150 -0.45 10.79 13.94
CA LEU A 150 -1.56 10.99 13.01
C LEU A 150 -1.45 12.37 12.35
#